data_AF-A0A4Q3UYN9-F1
#
_entry.id   AF-A0A4Q3UYN9-F1
#
_cell.length_a   1.000
_cell.length_b   1.000
_cell.length_c   1.000
_cell.angle_alpha   90.00
_cell.angle_beta   90.00
_cell.angle_gamma   90.00
#
_symmetry.space_group_name_H-M   'P 1'
#
loop_
_entity.id
_entity.type
_entity.pdbx_description
1 polymer ?
#
loop_
_entity_poly.entity_id
_entity_poly.type
_entity_poly.pdbx_seq_one_letter_code
_entity_poly.pdbx_strand_id
1 'polypeptide(L)' 'MADNTQTETPTAPERAHRRKVRRGVVVSNKMEKTVVVKVTRRTQHPLYGKVVIRSTKFKAHDLIGCDEGDT' A
#
# COMPACT_ATOMS: atom_id res chain seq x y z
N MET A 1 -27.04 -44.89 13.75
CA MET A 1 -25.58 -44.79 13.91
C MET A 1 -25.23 -43.34 13.65
N ALA A 2 -24.86 -42.65 14.71
CA ALA A 2 -24.48 -41.25 14.69
C ALA A 2 -22.98 -41.16 14.41
N ASP A 3 -22.57 -40.24 13.55
CA ASP A 3 -21.24 -39.64 13.62
C ASP A 3 -21.40 -38.14 13.30
N ASN A 4 -21.44 -37.38 14.38
CA ASN A 4 -21.40 -35.93 14.41
C ASN A 4 -19.94 -35.53 14.60
N THR A 5 -19.29 -35.01 13.56
CA THR A 5 -17.92 -34.48 13.66
C THR A 5 -17.94 -32.98 13.42
N GLN A 6 -18.11 -32.28 14.55
CA GLN A 6 -17.40 -31.07 14.98
C GLN A 6 -17.14 -29.97 13.93
N THR A 7 -17.90 -28.89 14.15
CA THR A 7 -17.55 -27.48 14.05
C THR A 7 -16.05 -27.17 14.11
N GLU A 8 -15.53 -26.50 13.08
CA GLU A 8 -14.43 -25.56 13.22
C GLU A 8 -14.95 -24.15 12.87
N THR A 9 -15.25 -23.39 13.90
CA THR A 9 -15.37 -21.93 13.78
C THR A 9 -13.95 -21.41 13.54
N PRO A 10 -13.64 -20.71 12.44
CA PRO A 10 -12.30 -20.15 12.28
C PRO A 10 -12.09 -19.10 13.37
N THR A 11 -11.19 -19.43 14.29
CA THR A 11 -10.71 -18.58 15.38
C THR A 11 -10.26 -17.23 14.83
N ALA A 12 -10.76 -16.15 15.45
CA ALA A 12 -10.45 -14.77 15.07
C ALA A 12 -8.93 -14.52 15.03
N PRO A 13 -8.39 -13.85 14.00
CA PRO A 13 -6.95 -13.74 13.84
C PRO A 13 -6.35 -12.77 14.88
N GLU A 14 -5.39 -13.32 15.61
CA GLU A 14 -4.39 -12.67 16.46
C GLU A 14 -3.81 -11.41 15.79
N ARG A 15 -3.87 -10.28 16.51
CA ARG A 15 -3.46 -8.90 16.15
C ARG A 15 -2.74 -8.75 14.80
N ALA A 16 -3.51 -8.65 13.72
CA ALA A 16 -2.99 -8.38 12.39
C ALA A 16 -2.20 -7.06 12.39
N HIS A 17 -0.89 -7.14 12.17
CA HIS A 17 -0.02 -5.98 12.05
C HIS A 17 -0.47 -5.16 10.82
N ARG A 18 -1.20 -4.07 11.06
CA ARG A 18 -1.86 -3.29 10.00
C ARG A 18 -0.80 -2.59 9.14
N ARG A 19 -0.49 -3.17 7.98
CA ARG A 19 0.46 -2.62 7.03
C ARG A 19 -0.04 -1.25 6.53
N LYS A 20 0.87 -0.29 6.43
CA LYS A 20 0.55 1.06 5.91
C LYS A 20 0.42 0.98 4.39
N VAL A 21 -0.76 1.33 3.88
CA VAL A 21 -1.03 1.44 2.43
C VAL A 21 -0.95 2.92 2.03
N ARG A 22 -0.34 3.19 0.87
CA ARG A 22 -0.23 4.54 0.28
C ARG A 22 -0.64 4.45 -1.18
N ARG A 23 -1.39 5.44 -1.66
CA ARG A 23 -1.78 5.58 -3.07
C ARG A 23 -0.96 6.69 -3.71
N GLY A 24 -0.65 6.57 -4.99
CA GLY A 24 0.21 7.51 -5.69
C GLY A 24 0.39 7.13 -7.14
N VAL A 25 0.91 8.07 -7.93
CA VAL A 25 0.96 7.95 -9.39
C VAL A 25 2.25 7.26 -9.84
N VAL A 26 2.17 6.36 -10.81
CA VAL A 26 3.33 5.73 -11.45
C VAL A 26 4.06 6.77 -12.30
N VAL A 27 5.32 7.04 -11.99
CA VAL A 27 6.17 8.01 -12.70
C VAL A 27 7.08 7.32 -13.71
N SER A 28 7.47 6.07 -13.47
CA SER A 28 8.29 5.34 -14.41
C SER A 28 8.14 3.84 -14.29
N ASN A 29 8.05 3.17 -15.44
CA ASN A 29 8.05 1.72 -15.60
C ASN A 29 9.26 1.21 -16.42
N LYS A 30 10.43 1.86 -16.26
CA LYS A 30 11.63 1.52 -17.05
C LYS A 30 12.45 0.34 -16.51
N MET A 31 12.16 -0.15 -15.30
CA MET A 31 12.90 -1.22 -14.66
C MET A 31 12.15 -2.55 -14.80
N GLU A 32 12.88 -3.66 -14.84
CA GLU A 32 12.26 -4.99 -14.86
C GLU A 32 11.54 -5.28 -13.54
N LYS A 33 10.25 -5.65 -13.63
CA LYS A 33 9.39 -6.07 -12.50
C LYS A 33 9.29 -5.06 -11.34
N THR A 34 9.61 -3.79 -11.58
CA THR A 34 9.64 -2.75 -10.54
C THR A 34 9.19 -1.41 -11.10
N VAL A 35 8.23 -0.77 -10.44
CA VAL A 35 7.72 0.55 -10.83
C VAL A 35 8.10 1.63 -9.82
N VAL A 36 8.30 2.86 -10.30
CA VAL A 36 8.54 4.04 -9.45
C VAL A 36 7.23 4.79 -9.23
N VAL A 37 6.72 4.73 -8.01
CA VAL A 37 5.46 5.39 -7.60
C VAL A 37 5.76 6.68 -6.83
N LYS A 38 5.12 7.79 -7.20
CA LYS A 38 5.19 9.06 -6.48
C LYS A 38 3.96 9.21 -5.59
N VAL A 39 4.19 9.19 -4.28
CA VAL A 39 3.16 9.44 -3.28
C VAL A 39 3.24 10.91 -2.84
N THR A 40 2.12 11.62 -2.95
CA THR A 40 1.96 12.98 -2.43
C THR A 40 1.24 12.95 -1.09
N ARG A 41 1.71 13.74 -0.13
CA ARG A 41 1.04 13.94 1.16
C ARG A 41 1.04 15.41 1.55
N ARG A 42 -0.05 15.84 2.17
CA ARG A 42 -0.14 17.17 2.80
C ARG A 42 0.40 17.06 4.22
N THR A 43 1.38 17.91 4.56
CA THR A 43 1.96 17.94 5.89
C THR A 43 2.11 19.39 6.32
N GLN A 44 1.77 19.68 7.57
CA GLN A 44 1.93 21.01 8.12
C GLN A 44 3.41 21.30 8.36
N HIS A 45 3.87 22.51 7.99
CA HIS A 45 5.20 22.94 8.36
C HIS A 45 5.26 23.11 9.89
N PRO A 46 6.25 22.52 10.59
CA PRO A 46 6.24 22.44 12.05
C PRO A 46 6.25 23.82 12.74
N LEU A 47 6.96 24.80 12.17
CA LEU A 47 7.04 26.15 12.74
C LEU A 47 5.89 27.07 12.32
N TYR A 48 5.68 27.23 11.01
CA TYR A 48 4.76 28.23 10.46
C TYR A 48 3.31 27.77 10.28
N GLY A 49 3.01 26.49 10.51
CA GLY A 49 1.65 25.99 10.36
C GLY A 49 1.11 25.93 8.92
N LYS A 50 1.87 26.40 7.91
CA LYS A 50 1.48 26.35 6.49
C LYS A 50 1.39 24.91 5.99
N VAL A 51 0.33 24.57 5.28
CA VAL A 51 0.16 23.26 4.66
C VAL A 51 1.08 23.14 3.44
N VAL A 52 2.04 22.22 3.48
CA VAL A 52 2.99 21.95 2.41
C VAL A 52 2.70 20.58 1.80
N ILE A 53 2.78 20.49 0.47
CA ILE A 53 2.68 19.23 -0.26
C ILE A 53 4.08 18.62 -0.35
N ARG A 54 4.30 17.46 0.28
CA ARG A 54 5.54 16.69 0.17
C ARG A 54 5.31 15.49 -0.75
N SER A 55 6.23 15.27 -1.68
CA SER A 55 6.20 14.10 -2.56
C SER A 55 7.42 13.21 -2.34
N THR A 56 7.19 11.91 -2.23
CA THR A 56 8.24 10.90 -2.04
C THR A 56 8.08 9.79 -3.08
N LYS A 57 9.19 9.36 -3.69
CA LYS A 57 9.21 8.26 -4.65
C LYS A 57 9.45 6.93 -3.92
N PHE A 58 8.68 5.91 -4.30
CA PHE A 58 8.80 4.53 -3.82
C PHE A 58 9.06 3.61 -5.00
N LYS A 59 9.90 2.60 -4.80
CA LYS A 59 10.03 1.48 -5.73
C LYS A 59 9.10 0.38 -5.26
N ALA A 60 8.17 -0.05 -6.12
CA ALA A 60 7.22 -1.12 -5.83
C ALA A 60 7.50 -2.29 -6.76
N HIS A 61 7.44 -3.51 -6.22
CA HIS A 61 7.58 -4.73 -6.99
C HIS A 61 6.22 -5.12 -7.56
N ASP A 62 6.15 -5.32 -8.86
CA ASP A 62 4.94 -5.77 -9.55
C ASP A 62 5.31 -6.73 -10.69
N LEU A 63 4.46 -7.74 -10.89
CA LEU A 63 4.63 -8.82 -11.88
C LEU A 63 3.62 -8.73 -13.03
N ILE A 64 2.48 -8.05 -12.82
CA ILE A 64 1.38 -7.99 -13.79
C ILE A 64 1.59 -6.84 -14.78
N GLY A 65 2.33 -5.80 -14.38
CA GLY A 65 2.67 -4.65 -15.20
C GLY A 65 1.70 -3.50 -14.98
N CYS A 66 2.24 -2.30 -14.75
CA CYS A 66 1.49 -1.04 -14.62
C CYS A 66 2.11 0.00 -15.57
N ASP A 67 1.30 0.85 -16.18
CA ASP A 67 1.80 1.84 -17.13
C ASP A 67 2.13 3.19 -16.46
N GLU A 68 2.89 4.04 -17.17
CA GLU A 68 3.22 5.38 -16.68
C GLU A 68 1.94 6.25 -16.66
N GLY A 69 1.59 6.80 -15.51
CA GLY A 69 0.39 7.64 -15.33
C GLY A 69 -0.73 7.02 -14.50
N ASP A 70 -0.66 5.73 -14.19
CA ASP A 70 -1.66 5.04 -13.36
C ASP A 70 -1.64 5.51 -11.88
N THR A 71 -2.79 5.41 -11.17
CA THR A 71 -3.05 6.03 -9.84
C THR A 71 -3.34 5.06 -8.70
#